data_AF-A0A6J3EZN6-F1
#
_entry.id   AF-A0A6J3EZN6-F1
#
_cell.length_a   1.000
_cell.length_b   1.000
_cell.length_c   1.000
_cell.angle_alpha   90.00
_cell.angle_beta   90.00
_cell.angle_gamma   90.00
#
_symmetry.space_group_name_H-M   'P 1'
#
loop_
_entity.id
_entity.type
_entity.pdbx_description
1 polymer ?
#
loop_
_entity_poly.entity_id
_entity_poly.type
_entity_poly.pdbx_seq_one_letter_code
_entity_poly.pdbx_strand_id
1 'polypeptide(L)'
;MEARFSPINQILPWCRQDLAISISKAINTQEAPVKEKHARRIILGTHHEKGAFTFWSYAIGLPLPSSSILSWKFCHVLHKVLRDGHPNVLHDCQRYRSNIREIGDLWGHLHDRYGQLVNVYTKLLLTKISFHLKHPQFPAGLEVTDEVLEKAAGTDVNNIFQLTVEMFDYMDCELKLSESVFRQLNTAIAVSQMSSGQCRLAPLIQVIQDCSHLYHYTVKLLFKLHSCLPVDTLQGHRDRFHEQFHSLRNFFRRASDMLYFKRLIQIPRLPEGPPNFLRASALAEHIKPVVVIPEEAPEDEEPENLIEISTGPPAGEPVVVADLFDQTFGPPNGSVKDDRDLQIESLKREVEMLRSELEKIKLEAQRYISQLKGQVNALEGELEEQRKQKQKALVDNEQLRHELAQLRAAQLEGERSQGLREEAERKASATEVRYSKLKEKHNELVHVHAELLRKNADTAKQLTVTQQSQEEVARVKEQLAFQVEQVKRESELKLEEQSDQLEKLKRDLEAKARELAHVQEALSHTEQSQSELSSRLDILSAEKDALSGAVRQREADLLAAQSLVRETEAALSQEQQRSSREQGELQGRLAEKVWPPQAQQHH
;
A
#
# COMPACT_ATOMS: atom_id res chain seq x y z
N MET A 1 -34.95 -16.33 73.96
CA MET A 1 -33.51 -16.10 74.18
C MET A 1 -32.90 -17.47 74.44
N GLU A 2 -32.03 -18.07 73.65
CA GLU A 2 -31.22 -17.69 72.51
C GLU A 2 -31.19 -18.91 71.57
N ALA A 3 -31.43 -18.71 70.27
CA ALA A 3 -31.23 -19.76 69.28
C ALA A 3 -29.72 -19.90 69.03
N ARG A 4 -29.11 -20.99 69.52
CA ARG A 4 -27.74 -21.35 69.17
C ARG A 4 -27.70 -21.69 67.68
N PHE A 5 -27.14 -20.78 66.88
CA PHE A 5 -26.84 -20.97 65.47
C PHE A 5 -25.86 -22.14 65.30
N SER A 6 -26.18 -23.02 64.36
CA SER A 6 -25.30 -24.12 63.93
C SER A 6 -24.05 -23.54 63.22
N PRO A 7 -22.82 -24.01 63.52
CA PRO A 7 -21.57 -23.44 62.98
C PRO A 7 -21.42 -23.53 61.45
N ILE A 8 -22.13 -24.46 60.81
CA ILE A 8 -21.94 -24.81 59.38
C ILE A 8 -22.30 -23.65 58.44
N ASN A 9 -23.28 -22.81 58.79
CA ASN A 9 -23.70 -21.69 57.95
C ASN A 9 -22.85 -20.41 58.12
N GLN A 10 -21.96 -20.36 59.11
CA GLN A 10 -21.02 -19.24 59.29
C GLN A 10 -19.66 -19.51 58.64
N ILE A 11 -19.33 -20.75 58.27
CA ILE A 11 -18.04 -21.12 57.66
C ILE A 11 -17.97 -20.73 56.16
N LEU A 12 -19.10 -20.79 55.44
CA LEU A 12 -19.15 -20.53 54.00
C LEU A 12 -18.76 -19.09 53.57
N PRO A 13 -19.17 -18.02 54.27
CA PRO A 13 -18.77 -16.65 53.91
C PRO A 13 -17.29 -16.36 54.20
N TRP A 14 -16.77 -16.85 55.33
CA TRP A 14 -15.36 -16.68 55.71
C TRP A 14 -14.43 -17.42 54.75
N CYS A 15 -14.76 -18.66 54.39
CA CYS A 15 -13.99 -19.44 53.43
C CYS A 15 -13.92 -18.79 52.02
N ARG A 16 -14.98 -18.08 51.59
CA ARG A 16 -14.98 -17.34 50.32
C ARG A 16 -14.10 -16.10 50.36
N GLN A 17 -14.08 -15.39 51.49
CA GLN A 17 -13.22 -14.23 51.70
C GLN A 17 -11.73 -14.63 51.62
N ASP A 18 -11.36 -15.74 52.25
CA ASP A 18 -9.98 -16.26 52.25
C ASP A 18 -9.54 -16.80 50.88
N LEU A 19 -10.48 -17.38 50.13
CA LEU A 19 -10.25 -17.79 48.75
C LEU A 19 -9.98 -16.59 47.84
N ALA A 20 -10.78 -15.52 47.97
CA ALA A 20 -10.58 -14.26 47.23
C ALA A 20 -9.21 -13.61 47.49
N ILE A 21 -8.78 -13.61 48.76
CA ILE A 21 -7.45 -13.14 49.17
C ILE A 21 -6.36 -14.00 48.53
N SER A 22 -6.56 -15.32 48.50
CA SER A 22 -5.61 -16.25 47.89
C SER A 22 -5.50 -16.03 46.38
N ILE A 23 -6.61 -15.81 45.67
CA ILE A 23 -6.63 -15.46 44.24
C ILE A 23 -5.85 -14.17 43.99
N SER A 24 -6.12 -13.11 44.76
CA SER A 24 -5.44 -11.81 44.62
C SER A 24 -3.94 -11.90 44.93
N LYS A 25 -3.54 -12.75 45.89
CA LYS A 25 -2.12 -12.97 46.22
C LYS A 25 -1.43 -13.87 45.19
N ALA A 26 -2.14 -14.81 44.57
CA ALA A 26 -1.59 -15.68 43.53
C ALA A 26 -1.45 -14.94 42.20
N ILE A 27 -2.47 -14.16 41.80
CA ILE A 27 -2.54 -13.43 40.53
C ILE A 27 -2.35 -11.95 40.81
N ASN A 28 -1.09 -11.51 40.77
CA ASN A 28 -0.69 -10.11 41.02
C ASN A 28 0.36 -9.66 39.99
N THR A 29 0.71 -8.37 40.00
CA THR A 29 1.67 -7.77 39.06
C THR A 29 3.13 -7.99 39.41
N GLN A 30 3.45 -8.60 40.56
CA GLN A 30 4.83 -8.87 40.96
C GLN A 30 5.42 -10.01 40.13
N GLU A 31 6.58 -9.76 39.52
CA GLU A 31 7.36 -10.69 38.71
C GLU A 31 8.09 -11.74 39.59
N ALA A 32 7.28 -12.54 40.29
CA ALA A 32 7.69 -13.59 41.19
C ALA A 32 6.84 -14.84 40.97
N PRO A 33 7.38 -16.05 41.23
CA PRO A 33 6.62 -17.28 41.11
C PRO A 33 5.35 -17.23 41.98
N VAL A 34 4.30 -17.88 41.51
CA VAL A 34 3.07 -18.04 42.30
C VAL A 34 3.41 -18.84 43.55
N LYS A 35 3.02 -18.34 44.72
CA LYS A 35 3.27 -19.05 45.99
C LYS A 35 2.36 -20.27 46.08
N GLU A 36 2.95 -21.44 46.30
CA GLU A 36 2.22 -22.72 46.32
C GLU A 36 1.08 -22.74 47.34
N LYS A 37 1.26 -22.18 48.53
CA LYS A 37 0.18 -22.08 49.53
C LYS A 37 -1.10 -21.39 49.01
N HIS A 38 -0.96 -20.38 48.15
CA HIS A 38 -2.13 -19.69 47.58
C HIS A 38 -2.74 -20.50 46.45
N ALA A 39 -1.92 -21.12 45.59
CA ALA A 39 -2.42 -22.01 44.54
C ALA A 39 -3.14 -23.23 45.14
N ARG A 40 -2.58 -23.87 46.17
CA ARG A 40 -3.18 -24.99 46.92
C ARG A 40 -4.52 -24.60 47.54
N ARG A 41 -4.60 -23.44 48.21
CA ARG A 41 -5.88 -22.93 48.75
C ARG A 41 -6.93 -22.70 47.65
N ILE A 42 -6.52 -22.22 46.47
CA ILE A 42 -7.45 -22.06 45.34
C ILE A 42 -7.98 -23.41 44.86
N ILE A 43 -7.09 -24.38 44.66
CA ILE A 43 -7.45 -25.75 44.25
C ILE A 43 -8.40 -26.39 45.27
N LEU A 44 -8.04 -26.36 46.56
CA LEU A 44 -8.89 -26.87 47.64
C LEU A 44 -10.25 -26.16 47.67
N GLY A 45 -10.27 -24.84 47.47
CA GLY A 45 -11.49 -24.05 47.34
C GLY A 45 -12.43 -24.60 46.26
N THR A 46 -11.88 -25.01 45.11
CA THR A 46 -12.72 -25.60 44.05
C THR A 46 -13.38 -26.92 44.43
N HIS A 47 -12.72 -27.74 45.26
CA HIS A 47 -13.28 -29.00 45.77
C HIS A 47 -14.37 -28.74 46.81
N HIS A 48 -14.16 -27.77 47.70
CA HIS A 48 -15.17 -27.35 48.68
C HIS A 48 -16.42 -26.79 48.00
N GLU A 49 -16.25 -25.99 46.95
CA GLU A 49 -17.36 -25.38 46.19
C GLU A 49 -17.95 -26.29 45.12
N LYS A 50 -17.34 -27.46 44.85
CA LYS A 50 -17.68 -28.38 43.76
C LYS A 50 -17.65 -27.73 42.37
N GLY A 51 -16.71 -26.82 42.14
CA GLY A 51 -16.54 -26.04 40.91
C GLY A 51 -15.61 -24.85 41.11
N ALA A 52 -15.37 -24.07 40.04
CA ALA A 52 -14.51 -22.89 40.06
C ALA A 52 -15.30 -21.57 40.15
N PHE A 53 -16.47 -21.57 40.81
CA PHE A 53 -17.36 -20.40 40.86
C PHE A 53 -16.65 -19.17 41.43
N THR A 54 -16.07 -19.28 42.64
CA THR A 54 -15.39 -18.14 43.26
C THR A 54 -14.11 -17.78 42.52
N PHE A 55 -13.37 -18.76 41.98
CA PHE A 55 -12.21 -18.45 41.12
C PHE A 55 -12.60 -17.52 39.96
N TRP A 56 -13.64 -17.88 39.21
CA TRP A 56 -14.06 -17.11 38.05
C TRP A 56 -14.74 -15.79 38.41
N SER A 57 -15.49 -15.69 39.51
CA SER A 57 -16.11 -14.43 39.93
C SER A 57 -15.08 -13.33 40.20
N TYR A 58 -13.89 -13.69 40.67
CA TYR A 58 -12.79 -12.75 40.88
C TYR A 58 -11.89 -12.63 39.63
N ALA A 59 -11.58 -13.74 38.96
CA ALA A 59 -10.67 -13.73 37.81
C ALA A 59 -11.14 -12.84 36.66
N ILE A 60 -12.46 -12.77 36.40
CA ILE A 60 -13.02 -11.87 35.38
C ILE A 60 -12.89 -10.38 35.73
N GLY A 61 -12.80 -10.05 37.01
CA GLY A 61 -12.64 -8.68 37.49
C GLY A 61 -11.17 -8.21 37.52
N LEU A 62 -10.22 -9.10 37.26
CA LEU A 62 -8.80 -8.74 37.21
C LEU A 62 -8.52 -7.88 35.97
N PRO A 63 -7.68 -6.83 36.08
CA PRO A 63 -7.27 -6.00 34.95
C PRO A 63 -6.21 -6.71 34.09
N LEU A 64 -6.53 -7.89 33.57
CA LEU A 64 -5.65 -8.73 32.74
C LEU A 64 -5.09 -7.97 31.53
N PRO A 65 -5.87 -7.15 30.79
CA PRO A 65 -5.36 -6.31 29.70
C PRO A 65 -4.28 -5.30 30.11
N SER A 66 -4.23 -4.90 31.38
CA SER A 66 -3.30 -3.88 31.86
C SER A 66 -1.92 -4.41 32.22
N SER A 67 -1.75 -5.73 32.40
CA SER A 67 -0.48 -6.31 32.80
C SER A 67 -0.29 -7.73 32.25
N SER A 68 0.79 -7.90 31.48
CA SER A 68 1.15 -9.20 30.90
C SER A 68 1.65 -10.19 31.95
N ILE A 69 2.31 -9.73 33.01
CA ILE A 69 2.69 -10.57 34.17
C ILE A 69 1.44 -11.07 34.89
N LEU A 70 0.45 -10.20 35.10
CA LEU A 70 -0.83 -10.57 35.71
C LEU A 70 -1.54 -11.64 34.86
N SER A 71 -1.60 -11.43 33.54
CA SER A 71 -2.16 -12.39 32.58
C SER A 71 -1.40 -13.72 32.54
N TRP A 72 -0.07 -13.69 32.64
CA TRP A 72 0.78 -14.88 32.72
C TRP A 72 0.48 -15.70 33.97
N LYS A 73 0.39 -15.04 35.12
CA LYS A 73 0.07 -15.67 36.40
C LYS A 73 -1.37 -16.18 36.44
N PHE A 74 -2.31 -15.48 35.80
CA PHE A 74 -3.66 -15.98 35.58
C PHE A 74 -3.65 -17.30 34.79
N CYS A 75 -2.93 -17.36 33.66
CA CYS A 75 -2.82 -18.59 32.87
C CYS A 75 -2.21 -19.73 33.68
N HIS A 76 -1.18 -19.44 34.48
CA HIS A 76 -0.54 -20.43 35.35
C HIS A 76 -1.50 -21.00 36.41
N VAL A 77 -2.18 -20.12 37.16
CA VAL A 77 -3.13 -20.54 38.19
C VAL A 77 -4.30 -21.30 37.57
N LEU A 78 -4.82 -20.84 36.43
CA LEU A 78 -5.86 -21.54 35.69
C LEU A 78 -5.40 -22.93 35.23
N HIS A 79 -4.14 -23.08 34.77
CA HIS A 79 -3.59 -24.40 34.41
C HIS A 79 -3.59 -25.34 35.62
N LYS A 80 -3.12 -24.88 36.79
CA LYS A 80 -3.14 -25.67 38.03
C LYS A 80 -4.57 -26.03 38.46
N VAL A 81 -5.49 -25.08 38.39
CA VAL A 81 -6.91 -25.29 38.74
C VAL A 81 -7.58 -26.28 37.78
N LEU A 82 -7.27 -26.22 36.49
CA LEU A 82 -7.74 -27.22 35.52
C LEU A 82 -7.18 -28.61 35.87
N ARG A 83 -5.89 -28.72 36.19
CA ARG A 83 -5.19 -29.99 36.43
C ARG A 83 -5.67 -30.68 37.71
N ASP A 84 -5.70 -29.96 38.82
CA ASP A 84 -5.83 -30.52 40.18
C ASP A 84 -7.14 -30.12 40.89
N GLY A 85 -7.94 -29.24 40.28
CA GLY A 85 -9.22 -28.78 40.82
C GLY A 85 -10.34 -29.80 40.70
N HIS A 86 -11.52 -29.42 41.18
CA HIS A 86 -12.71 -30.27 41.10
C HIS A 86 -13.08 -30.60 39.63
N PRO A 87 -13.58 -31.80 39.28
CA PRO A 87 -13.89 -32.16 37.89
C PRO A 87 -14.82 -31.16 37.15
N ASN A 88 -15.77 -30.55 37.86
CA ASN A 88 -16.67 -29.52 37.31
C ASN A 88 -15.95 -28.25 36.82
N VAL A 89 -14.72 -28.00 37.24
CA VAL A 89 -13.92 -26.85 36.78
C VAL A 89 -13.83 -26.82 35.26
N LEU A 90 -13.71 -27.98 34.59
CA LEU A 90 -13.68 -28.06 33.13
C LEU A 90 -14.94 -27.46 32.48
N HIS A 91 -16.12 -27.79 33.03
CA HIS A 91 -17.39 -27.24 32.56
C HIS A 91 -17.55 -25.76 32.90
N ASP A 92 -17.08 -25.33 34.07
CA ASP A 92 -17.10 -23.91 34.44
C ASP A 92 -16.21 -23.07 33.52
N CYS A 93 -15.00 -23.54 33.21
CA CYS A 93 -14.06 -22.89 32.30
C CYS A 93 -14.61 -22.75 30.88
N GLN A 94 -15.50 -23.65 30.44
CA GLN A 94 -16.13 -23.55 29.12
C GLN A 94 -16.90 -22.24 28.93
N ARG A 95 -17.53 -21.72 30.00
CA ARG A 95 -18.28 -20.46 29.97
C ARG A 95 -17.39 -19.25 29.72
N TYR A 96 -16.11 -19.35 30.07
CA TYR A 96 -15.12 -18.27 29.98
C TYR A 96 -14.13 -18.49 28.83
N ARG A 97 -14.41 -19.44 27.93
CA ARG A 97 -13.57 -19.77 26.77
C ARG A 97 -13.29 -18.54 25.88
N SER A 98 -14.30 -17.70 25.66
CA SER A 98 -14.14 -16.47 24.87
C SER A 98 -13.21 -15.47 25.56
N ASN A 99 -13.37 -15.27 26.87
CA ASN A 99 -12.51 -14.37 27.65
C ASN A 99 -11.03 -14.80 27.59
N ILE A 100 -10.74 -16.10 27.74
CA ILE A 100 -9.38 -16.64 27.65
C ILE A 100 -8.80 -16.37 26.24
N ARG A 101 -9.59 -16.56 25.20
CA ARG A 101 -9.18 -16.30 23.80
C ARG A 101 -8.88 -14.82 23.59
N GLU A 102 -9.78 -13.93 23.99
CA GLU A 102 -9.65 -12.48 23.83
C GLU A 102 -8.40 -11.93 24.52
N ILE A 103 -8.08 -12.40 25.73
CA ILE A 103 -6.84 -12.04 26.43
C ILE A 103 -5.62 -12.50 25.63
N GLY A 104 -5.66 -13.72 25.10
CA GLY A 104 -4.62 -14.26 24.23
C GLY A 104 -4.40 -13.40 22.99
N ASP A 105 -5.47 -13.11 22.26
CA ASP A 105 -5.42 -12.35 21.01
C ASP A 105 -4.95 -10.92 21.24
N LEU A 106 -5.41 -10.27 22.31
CA LEU A 106 -4.93 -8.96 22.74
C LEU A 106 -3.41 -8.96 22.89
N TRP A 107 -2.87 -9.85 23.71
CA TRP A 107 -1.44 -9.91 23.97
C TRP A 107 -0.63 -10.40 22.78
N GLY A 108 -1.25 -11.13 21.85
CA GLY A 108 -0.63 -11.57 20.59
C GLY A 108 -0.38 -10.43 19.61
N HIS A 109 -1.20 -9.37 19.65
CA HIS A 109 -1.00 -8.17 18.82
C HIS A 109 0.00 -7.17 19.41
N LEU A 110 0.33 -7.32 20.70
CA LEU A 110 1.26 -6.44 21.40
C LEU A 110 2.69 -7.00 21.34
N HIS A 111 3.67 -6.11 21.15
CA HIS A 111 5.09 -6.47 21.14
C HIS A 111 5.66 -6.57 22.57
N ASP A 112 4.94 -7.24 23.48
CA ASP A 112 5.35 -7.44 24.88
C ASP A 112 5.94 -8.85 25.09
N ARG A 113 7.00 -8.95 25.90
CA ARG A 113 7.69 -10.25 26.14
C ARG A 113 6.76 -11.26 26.81
N TYR A 114 6.19 -10.91 27.97
CA TYR A 114 5.22 -11.78 28.64
C TYR A 114 3.94 -11.92 27.82
N GLY A 115 3.52 -10.89 27.11
CA GLY A 115 2.34 -10.92 26.24
C GLY A 115 2.43 -12.01 25.18
N GLN A 116 3.58 -12.17 24.53
CA GLN A 116 3.81 -13.29 23.60
C GLN A 116 3.69 -14.65 24.30
N LEU A 117 4.19 -14.79 25.53
CA LEU A 117 4.04 -16.02 26.31
C LEU A 117 2.57 -16.27 26.67
N VAL A 118 1.82 -15.23 27.05
CA VAL A 118 0.39 -15.30 27.34
C VAL A 118 -0.39 -15.76 26.11
N ASN A 119 -0.10 -15.24 24.92
CA ASN A 119 -0.77 -15.67 23.69
C ASN A 119 -0.60 -17.17 23.43
N VAL A 120 0.60 -17.71 23.63
CA VAL A 120 0.86 -19.14 23.46
C VAL A 120 0.20 -19.96 24.57
N TYR A 121 0.21 -19.45 25.80
CA TYR A 121 -0.36 -20.16 26.94
C TYR A 121 -1.90 -20.22 26.88
N THR A 122 -2.58 -19.14 26.49
CA THR A 122 -4.05 -19.18 26.34
C THR A 122 -4.48 -20.17 25.26
N LYS A 123 -3.72 -20.29 24.15
CA LYS A 123 -3.96 -21.34 23.14
C LYS A 123 -3.83 -22.74 23.74
N LEU A 124 -2.79 -23.00 24.52
CA LEU A 124 -2.64 -24.26 25.24
C LEU A 124 -3.84 -24.54 26.16
N LEU A 125 -4.25 -23.57 26.99
CA LEU A 125 -5.39 -23.73 27.90
C LEU A 125 -6.69 -24.02 27.14
N LEU A 126 -6.92 -23.37 26.01
CA LEU A 126 -8.08 -23.60 25.15
C LEU A 126 -8.07 -24.99 24.52
N THR A 127 -6.90 -25.47 24.08
CA THR A 127 -6.70 -26.83 23.57
C THR A 127 -6.98 -27.85 24.69
N LYS A 128 -6.39 -27.65 25.88
CA LYS A 128 -6.62 -28.49 27.07
C LYS A 128 -8.11 -28.58 27.41
N ILE A 129 -8.81 -27.44 27.55
CA ILE A 129 -10.25 -27.41 27.84
C ILE A 129 -11.04 -28.17 26.76
N SER A 130 -10.76 -27.91 25.47
CA SER A 130 -11.45 -28.59 24.37
C SER A 130 -11.23 -30.09 24.37
N PHE A 131 -9.99 -30.53 24.58
CA PHE A 131 -9.63 -31.94 24.60
C PHE A 131 -10.36 -32.69 25.71
N HIS A 132 -10.32 -32.18 26.94
CA HIS A 132 -10.93 -32.87 28.08
C HIS A 132 -12.46 -32.82 28.09
N LEU A 133 -13.08 -31.79 27.50
CA LEU A 133 -14.54 -31.78 27.29
C LEU A 133 -14.97 -32.79 26.22
N LYS A 134 -14.16 -32.96 25.17
CA LYS A 134 -14.41 -33.95 24.12
C LYS A 134 -14.17 -35.39 24.61
N HIS A 135 -13.19 -35.56 25.49
CA HIS A 135 -12.77 -36.85 26.01
C HIS A 135 -12.82 -36.91 27.55
N PRO A 136 -14.03 -37.00 28.14
CA PRO A 136 -14.22 -36.99 29.60
C PRO A 136 -13.57 -38.19 30.31
N GLN A 137 -13.19 -39.24 29.58
CA GLN A 137 -12.45 -40.38 30.09
C GLN A 137 -11.01 -40.04 30.48
N PHE A 138 -10.44 -38.93 29.98
CA PHE A 138 -9.15 -38.41 30.43
C PHE A 138 -9.38 -37.25 31.39
N PRO A 139 -9.06 -37.40 32.70
CA PRO A 139 -9.08 -36.27 33.62
C PRO A 139 -8.06 -35.23 33.16
N ALA A 140 -8.24 -33.98 33.62
CA ALA A 140 -7.36 -32.88 33.24
C ALA A 140 -5.91 -33.04 33.73
N GLY A 141 -5.65 -33.89 34.73
CA GLY A 141 -4.31 -34.34 35.12
C GLY A 141 -3.64 -35.31 34.13
N LEU A 142 -4.40 -35.78 33.14
CA LEU A 142 -4.04 -36.82 32.18
C LEU A 142 -3.66 -38.16 32.80
N GLU A 143 -3.79 -38.37 34.10
CA GLU A 143 -3.42 -39.61 34.78
C GLU A 143 -4.50 -40.69 34.58
N VAL A 144 -4.27 -41.58 33.62
CA VAL A 144 -5.11 -42.77 33.39
C VAL A 144 -4.27 -44.03 33.24
N THR A 145 -4.92 -45.18 33.43
CA THR A 145 -4.33 -46.49 33.16
C THR A 145 -4.34 -46.81 31.67
N ASP A 146 -3.47 -47.74 31.28
CA ASP A 146 -3.39 -48.28 29.92
C ASP A 146 -4.72 -48.85 29.42
N GLU A 147 -5.48 -49.49 30.31
CA GLU A 147 -6.81 -50.03 30.01
C GLU A 147 -7.81 -48.94 29.65
N VAL A 148 -7.79 -47.81 30.38
CA VAL A 148 -8.66 -46.67 30.11
C VAL A 148 -8.29 -46.02 28.77
N LEU A 149 -7.00 -45.88 28.46
CA LEU A 149 -6.54 -45.40 27.15
C LEU A 149 -7.01 -46.31 26.01
N GLU A 150 -6.87 -47.63 26.18
CA GLU A 150 -7.27 -48.60 25.15
C GLU A 150 -8.78 -48.58 24.92
N LYS A 151 -9.56 -48.47 26.00
CA LYS A 151 -11.02 -48.31 25.95
C LYS A 151 -11.44 -46.99 25.31
N ALA A 152 -10.74 -45.89 25.63
CA ALA A 152 -10.97 -44.57 25.07
C ALA A 152 -10.75 -44.53 23.55
N ALA A 153 -9.68 -45.19 23.09
CA ALA A 153 -9.36 -45.30 21.67
C ALA A 153 -10.36 -46.18 20.91
N GLY A 154 -10.96 -47.17 21.60
CA GLY A 154 -11.92 -48.10 21.03
C GLY A 154 -11.31 -49.05 19.99
N THR A 155 -12.16 -49.66 19.18
CA THR A 155 -11.76 -50.58 18.09
C THR A 155 -11.86 -49.94 16.70
N ASP A 156 -12.60 -48.83 16.57
CA ASP A 156 -12.74 -48.10 15.31
C ASP A 156 -11.43 -47.34 15.01
N VAL A 157 -10.84 -47.68 13.87
CA VAL A 157 -9.60 -47.09 13.38
C VAL A 157 -9.70 -45.57 13.25
N ASN A 158 -10.87 -45.04 12.85
CA ASN A 158 -11.06 -43.60 12.73
C ASN A 158 -10.98 -42.89 14.09
N ASN A 159 -11.51 -43.52 15.14
CA ASN A 159 -11.44 -42.98 16.49
C ASN A 159 -10.01 -43.00 17.03
N ILE A 160 -9.27 -44.11 16.81
CA ILE A 160 -7.87 -44.21 17.21
C ILE A 160 -7.04 -43.15 16.47
N PHE A 161 -7.26 -42.98 15.17
CA PHE A 161 -6.56 -42.00 14.34
C PHE A 161 -6.83 -40.58 14.84
N GLN A 162 -8.10 -40.21 15.00
CA GLN A 162 -8.50 -38.88 15.48
C GLN A 162 -7.96 -38.58 16.87
N LEU A 163 -8.07 -39.54 17.81
CA LEU A 163 -7.54 -39.39 19.17
C LEU A 163 -6.01 -39.18 19.14
N THR A 164 -5.30 -39.90 18.27
CA THR A 164 -3.84 -39.75 18.12
C THR A 164 -3.48 -38.36 17.61
N VAL A 165 -4.18 -37.86 16.60
CA VAL A 165 -3.96 -36.50 16.07
C VAL A 165 -4.22 -35.43 17.13
N GLU A 166 -5.30 -35.58 17.92
CA GLU A 166 -5.63 -34.63 18.98
C GLU A 166 -4.63 -34.64 20.12
N MET A 167 -4.09 -35.81 20.48
CA MET A 167 -2.99 -35.91 21.44
C MET A 167 -1.71 -35.25 20.91
N PHE A 168 -1.44 -35.34 19.61
CA PHE A 168 -0.34 -34.61 18.99
C PHE A 168 -0.57 -33.10 18.99
N ASP A 169 -1.77 -32.62 18.68
CA ASP A 169 -2.10 -31.19 18.74
C ASP A 169 -1.92 -30.62 20.16
N TYR A 170 -2.29 -31.41 21.17
CA TYR A 170 -2.08 -31.06 22.56
C TYR A 170 -0.58 -31.01 22.89
N MET A 171 0.20 -32.05 22.54
CA MET A 171 1.65 -32.08 22.74
C MET A 171 2.35 -30.88 22.06
N ASP A 172 1.94 -30.49 20.85
CA ASP A 172 2.52 -29.34 20.15
C ASP A 172 2.28 -28.03 20.90
N CYS A 173 1.09 -27.84 21.48
CA CYS A 173 0.80 -26.65 22.29
C CYS A 173 1.70 -26.57 23.53
N GLU A 174 1.89 -27.71 24.22
CA GLU A 174 2.76 -27.83 25.40
C GLU A 174 4.22 -27.53 25.06
N LEU A 175 4.74 -28.17 24.01
CA LEU A 175 6.10 -27.97 23.53
C LEU A 175 6.33 -26.53 23.05
N LYS A 176 5.34 -25.92 22.37
CA LYS A 176 5.43 -24.52 21.92
C LYS A 176 5.52 -23.54 23.08
N LEU A 177 4.78 -23.78 24.16
CA LEU A 177 4.89 -22.97 25.38
C LEU A 177 6.28 -23.10 25.99
N SER A 178 6.78 -24.34 26.13
CA SER A 178 8.12 -24.60 26.67
C SER A 178 9.21 -23.91 25.87
N GLU A 179 9.18 -24.02 24.54
CA GLU A 179 10.12 -23.40 23.62
C GLU A 179 10.08 -21.87 23.75
N SER A 180 8.88 -21.29 23.81
CA SER A 180 8.68 -19.84 23.90
C SER A 180 9.24 -19.27 25.21
N VAL A 181 8.99 -19.93 26.35
CA VAL A 181 9.57 -19.57 27.65
C VAL A 181 11.09 -19.67 27.59
N PHE A 182 11.59 -20.77 27.05
CA PHE A 182 13.01 -21.07 26.95
C PHE A 182 13.80 -20.15 26.03
N ARG A 183 13.16 -19.62 24.99
CA ARG A 183 13.73 -18.60 24.10
C ARG A 183 13.84 -17.23 24.77
N GLN A 184 12.93 -16.92 25.69
CA GLN A 184 12.92 -15.63 26.41
C GLN A 184 13.77 -15.63 27.68
N LEU A 185 14.20 -16.79 28.16
CA LEU A 185 15.19 -16.90 29.24
C LEU A 185 16.59 -16.73 28.65
N ASN A 186 17.31 -15.68 29.07
CA ASN A 186 18.72 -15.50 28.71
C ASN A 186 19.51 -16.78 29.01
N THR A 187 20.44 -17.15 28.14
CA THR A 187 21.19 -18.43 28.14
C THR A 187 22.02 -18.70 29.41
N ALA A 188 22.08 -17.75 30.35
CA ALA A 188 22.79 -17.89 31.61
C ALA A 188 21.99 -18.69 32.65
N ILE A 189 22.60 -19.76 33.17
CA ILE A 189 22.04 -20.64 34.21
C ILE A 189 21.58 -19.85 35.46
N ALA A 190 22.25 -18.73 35.77
CA ALA A 190 21.93 -17.85 36.89
C ALA A 190 20.52 -17.24 36.82
N VAL A 191 19.95 -17.08 35.61
CA VAL A 191 18.60 -16.51 35.40
C VAL A 191 17.52 -17.41 36.00
N SER A 192 17.75 -18.73 36.05
CA SER A 192 16.81 -19.69 36.66
C SER A 192 16.67 -19.52 38.19
N GLN A 193 17.60 -18.81 38.84
CA GLN A 193 17.58 -18.54 40.27
C GLN A 193 16.99 -17.17 40.62
N MET A 194 16.82 -16.29 39.63
CA MET A 194 16.16 -14.99 39.83
C MET A 194 14.65 -15.18 39.97
N SER A 195 14.01 -14.41 40.86
CA SER A 195 12.54 -14.41 41.04
C SER A 195 11.78 -14.26 39.71
N SER A 196 12.25 -13.38 38.83
CA SER A 196 11.67 -13.16 37.49
C SER A 196 11.84 -14.35 36.55
N GLY A 197 12.96 -15.06 36.63
CA GLY A 197 13.18 -16.31 35.88
C GLY A 197 12.29 -17.43 36.39
N GLN A 198 12.16 -17.58 37.71
CA GLN A 198 11.26 -18.56 38.33
C GLN A 198 9.79 -18.28 38.00
N CYS A 199 9.38 -17.01 37.91
CA CYS A 199 8.03 -16.62 37.46
C CYS A 199 7.71 -17.15 36.06
N ARG A 200 8.70 -17.18 35.14
CA ARG A 200 8.56 -17.74 33.79
C ARG A 200 8.65 -19.27 33.78
N LEU A 201 9.48 -19.86 34.64
CA LEU A 201 9.72 -21.30 34.68
C LEU A 201 8.61 -22.08 35.39
N ALA A 202 7.95 -21.50 36.40
CA ALA A 202 6.96 -22.19 37.23
C ALA A 202 5.86 -22.91 36.42
N PRO A 203 5.27 -22.31 35.37
CA PRO A 203 4.23 -22.99 34.59
C PRO A 203 4.71 -24.22 33.83
N LEU A 204 6.02 -24.31 33.55
CA LEU A 204 6.58 -25.47 32.85
C LEU A 204 6.55 -26.75 33.69
N ILE A 205 6.31 -26.66 35.00
CA ILE A 205 6.08 -27.85 35.83
C ILE A 205 4.83 -28.59 35.32
N GLN A 206 3.73 -27.87 35.07
CA GLN A 206 2.51 -28.48 34.55
C GLN A 206 2.73 -29.01 33.13
N VAL A 207 3.43 -28.25 32.28
CA VAL A 207 3.81 -28.68 30.92
C VAL A 207 4.60 -29.99 30.96
N ILE A 208 5.56 -30.15 31.89
CA ILE A 208 6.35 -31.38 32.05
C ILE A 208 5.45 -32.56 32.44
N GLN A 209 4.54 -32.35 33.38
CA GLN A 209 3.60 -33.38 33.82
C GLN A 209 2.66 -33.82 32.68
N ASP A 210 2.10 -32.87 31.92
CA ASP A 210 1.21 -33.14 30.80
C ASP A 210 1.96 -33.87 29.67
N CYS A 211 3.12 -33.36 29.25
CA CYS A 211 3.98 -33.97 28.23
C CYS A 211 4.38 -35.42 28.57
N SER A 212 4.63 -35.73 29.83
CA SER A 212 5.00 -37.09 30.27
C SER A 212 3.91 -38.12 29.92
N HIS A 213 2.65 -37.74 30.15
CA HIS A 213 1.49 -38.57 29.85
C HIS A 213 1.20 -38.61 28.35
N LEU A 214 1.20 -37.44 27.68
CA LEU A 214 0.95 -37.35 26.24
C LEU A 214 1.98 -38.17 25.43
N TYR A 215 3.25 -38.18 25.84
CA TYR A 215 4.28 -39.01 25.20
C TYR A 215 3.95 -40.50 25.33
N HIS A 216 3.60 -40.94 26.53
CA HIS A 216 3.24 -42.34 26.75
C HIS A 216 2.01 -42.75 25.93
N TYR A 217 0.97 -41.90 25.88
CA TYR A 217 -0.26 -42.16 25.13
C TYR A 217 -0.01 -42.19 23.62
N THR A 218 0.72 -41.23 23.08
CA THR A 218 1.05 -41.19 21.65
C THR A 218 1.88 -42.39 21.22
N VAL A 219 2.81 -42.88 22.04
CA VAL A 219 3.52 -44.13 21.76
C VAL A 219 2.56 -45.31 21.65
N LYS A 220 1.71 -45.53 22.66
CA LYS A 220 0.75 -46.66 22.67
C LYS A 220 -0.25 -46.58 21.52
N LEU A 221 -0.82 -45.40 21.27
CA LEU A 221 -1.78 -45.19 20.19
C LEU A 221 -1.14 -45.39 18.82
N LEU A 222 0.12 -44.96 18.62
CA LEU A 222 0.79 -45.12 17.34
C LEU A 222 1.15 -46.59 17.05
N PHE A 223 1.54 -47.38 18.06
CA PHE A 223 1.65 -48.83 17.91
C PHE A 223 0.30 -49.48 17.57
N LYS A 224 -0.79 -49.03 18.18
CA LYS A 224 -2.15 -49.51 17.88
C LYS A 224 -2.61 -49.14 16.47
N LEU A 225 -2.26 -47.95 15.96
CA LEU A 225 -2.51 -47.59 14.57
C LEU A 225 -1.74 -48.50 13.62
N HIS A 226 -0.47 -48.78 13.94
CA HIS A 226 0.39 -49.66 13.16
C HIS A 226 -0.09 -51.13 13.13
N SER A 227 -0.88 -51.58 14.11
CA SER A 227 -1.51 -52.91 14.05
C SER A 227 -2.78 -52.96 13.21
N CYS A 228 -3.33 -51.81 12.80
CA CYS A 228 -4.61 -51.73 12.08
C CYS A 228 -4.53 -51.03 10.71
N LEU A 229 -3.43 -50.34 10.40
CA LEU A 229 -3.26 -49.58 9.16
C LEU A 229 -1.94 -49.88 8.44
N PRO A 230 -1.89 -49.75 7.10
CA PRO A 230 -0.65 -49.89 6.34
C PRO A 230 0.42 -48.89 6.77
N VAL A 231 1.68 -49.31 6.64
CA VAL A 231 2.86 -48.50 7.01
C VAL A 231 2.87 -47.16 6.28
N ASP A 232 2.55 -47.14 4.99
CA ASP A 232 2.59 -45.93 4.16
C ASP A 232 1.58 -44.87 4.61
N THR A 233 0.41 -45.29 5.11
CA THR A 233 -0.64 -44.39 5.61
C THR A 233 -0.20 -43.61 6.84
N LEU A 234 0.70 -44.17 7.65
CA LEU A 234 1.13 -43.59 8.93
C LEU A 234 2.45 -42.81 8.85
N GLN A 235 2.98 -42.56 7.64
CA GLN A 235 4.24 -41.83 7.47
C GLN A 235 4.21 -40.47 8.17
N GLY A 236 3.17 -39.66 7.92
CA GLY A 236 3.04 -38.35 8.57
C GLY A 236 2.90 -38.41 10.10
N HIS A 237 2.36 -39.49 10.67
CA HIS A 237 2.29 -39.67 12.13
C HIS A 237 3.67 -39.97 12.71
N ARG A 238 4.46 -40.80 12.01
CA ARG A 238 5.85 -41.10 12.41
C ARG A 238 6.73 -39.86 12.32
N ASP A 239 6.60 -39.07 11.25
CA ASP A 239 7.37 -37.84 11.06
C ASP A 239 7.04 -36.82 12.17
N ARG A 240 5.75 -36.58 12.43
CA ARG A 240 5.31 -35.68 13.51
C ARG A 240 5.76 -36.18 14.89
N PHE A 241 5.62 -37.47 15.18
CA PHE A 241 6.11 -38.06 16.43
C PHE A 241 7.62 -37.89 16.57
N HIS A 242 8.39 -38.08 15.49
CA HIS A 242 9.84 -37.94 15.49
C HIS A 242 10.27 -36.52 15.87
N GLU A 243 9.64 -35.50 15.27
CA GLU A 243 9.88 -34.10 15.61
C GLU A 243 9.51 -33.79 17.07
N GLN A 244 8.31 -34.21 17.51
CA GLN A 244 7.85 -34.02 18.88
C GLN A 244 8.75 -34.73 19.90
N PHE A 245 9.19 -35.95 19.62
CA PHE A 245 10.10 -36.71 20.48
C PHE A 245 11.41 -35.97 20.69
N HIS A 246 12.02 -35.44 19.63
CA HIS A 246 13.28 -34.70 19.74
C HIS A 246 13.10 -33.37 20.48
N SER A 247 12.01 -32.65 20.22
CA SER A 247 11.66 -31.43 20.95
C SER A 247 11.45 -31.72 22.45
N LEU A 248 10.67 -32.75 22.78
CA LEU A 248 10.40 -33.18 24.16
C LEU A 248 11.66 -33.64 24.88
N ARG A 249 12.49 -34.48 24.25
CA ARG A 249 13.77 -34.93 24.81
C ARG A 249 14.70 -33.76 25.11
N ASN A 250 14.78 -32.79 24.19
CA ASN A 250 15.56 -31.58 24.41
C ASN A 250 14.99 -30.73 25.55
N PHE A 251 13.67 -30.60 25.62
CA PHE A 251 12.98 -29.90 26.71
C PHE A 251 13.28 -30.55 28.06
N PHE A 252 13.03 -31.84 28.22
CA PHE A 252 13.23 -32.58 29.47
C PHE A 252 14.69 -32.57 29.91
N ARG A 253 15.64 -32.78 28.98
CA ARG A 253 17.08 -32.68 29.27
C ARG A 253 17.41 -31.30 29.84
N ARG A 254 17.04 -30.23 29.12
CA ARG A 254 17.36 -28.86 29.50
C ARG A 254 16.70 -28.45 30.81
N ALA A 255 15.45 -28.86 31.05
CA ALA A 255 14.75 -28.64 32.31
C ALA A 255 15.41 -29.42 33.46
N SER A 256 15.77 -30.68 33.24
CA SER A 256 16.40 -31.53 34.26
C SER A 256 17.77 -31.01 34.72
N ASP A 257 18.47 -30.24 33.88
CA ASP A 257 19.75 -29.62 34.24
C ASP A 257 19.58 -28.34 35.09
N MET A 258 18.40 -27.71 35.07
CA MET A 258 18.16 -26.47 35.83
C MET A 258 17.91 -26.76 37.31
N LEU A 259 18.62 -26.03 38.18
CA LEU A 259 18.51 -26.16 39.63
C LEU A 259 17.10 -25.87 40.16
N TYR A 260 16.35 -24.97 39.49
CA TYR A 260 14.96 -24.66 39.84
C TYR A 260 14.08 -25.92 39.82
N PHE A 261 14.09 -26.67 38.71
CA PHE A 261 13.27 -27.89 38.62
C PHE A 261 13.80 -29.01 39.50
N LYS A 262 15.13 -29.21 39.60
CA LYS A 262 15.73 -30.25 40.47
C LYS A 262 15.27 -30.20 41.93
N ARG A 263 14.93 -29.01 42.43
CA ARG A 263 14.45 -28.81 43.81
C ARG A 263 12.96 -29.09 43.97
N LEU A 264 12.18 -29.00 42.90
CA LEU A 264 10.72 -29.05 42.94
C LEU A 264 10.14 -30.35 42.38
N ILE A 265 10.78 -30.93 41.36
CA ILE A 265 10.31 -32.13 40.65
C ILE A 265 11.48 -33.00 40.17
N GLN A 266 11.25 -34.30 40.07
CA GLN A 266 12.11 -35.23 39.37
C GLN A 266 11.60 -35.44 37.94
N ILE A 267 12.39 -35.00 36.96
CA ILE A 267 12.07 -35.11 35.53
C ILE A 267 12.66 -36.43 35.00
N PRO A 268 11.86 -37.31 34.37
CA PRO A 268 12.35 -38.56 33.82
C PRO A 268 13.26 -38.32 32.61
N ARG A 269 14.26 -39.19 32.44
CA ARG A 269 15.09 -39.21 31.23
C ARG A 269 14.39 -40.02 30.14
N LEU A 270 14.23 -39.42 28.96
CA LEU A 270 13.72 -40.12 27.80
C LEU A 270 14.81 -40.97 27.13
N PRO A 271 14.45 -42.03 26.39
CA PRO A 271 15.40 -42.86 25.64
C PRO A 271 16.26 -42.07 24.65
N GLU A 272 17.37 -42.66 24.21
CA GLU A 272 18.25 -42.02 23.22
C GLU A 272 17.57 -41.83 21.86
N GLY A 273 16.76 -42.79 21.42
CA GLY A 273 16.03 -42.72 20.15
C GLY A 273 14.52 -42.93 20.34
N PRO A 274 13.70 -42.49 19.38
CA PRO A 274 12.27 -42.79 19.40
C PRO A 274 12.04 -44.31 19.24
N PRO A 275 10.94 -44.87 19.76
CA PRO A 275 10.58 -46.26 19.54
C PRO A 275 10.44 -46.60 18.05
N ASN A 276 10.85 -47.80 17.66
CA ASN A 276 10.62 -48.27 16.29
C ASN A 276 9.22 -48.87 16.16
N PHE A 277 8.28 -48.08 15.65
CA PHE A 277 6.88 -48.49 15.48
C PHE A 277 6.65 -49.64 14.49
N LEU A 278 7.64 -49.96 13.64
CA LEU A 278 7.57 -51.10 12.73
C LEU A 278 7.98 -52.42 13.39
N ARG A 279 8.54 -52.37 14.60
CA ARG A 279 8.94 -53.53 15.38
C ARG A 279 8.02 -53.64 16.60
N ALA A 280 7.02 -54.51 16.55
CA ALA A 280 6.05 -54.68 17.64
C ALA A 280 6.71 -54.93 19.01
N SER A 281 7.85 -55.64 19.07
CA SER A 281 8.58 -55.87 20.32
C SER A 281 9.18 -54.60 20.93
N ALA A 282 9.34 -53.50 20.16
CA ALA A 282 9.81 -52.21 20.69
C ALA A 282 8.78 -51.57 21.65
N LEU A 283 7.50 -51.97 21.59
CA LEU A 283 6.51 -51.55 22.58
C LEU A 283 6.82 -52.14 23.97
N ALA A 284 7.37 -53.35 24.05
CA ALA A 284 7.76 -53.97 25.32
C ALA A 284 9.01 -53.29 25.94
N GLU A 285 9.79 -52.58 25.14
CA GLU A 285 10.95 -51.78 25.58
C GLU A 285 10.51 -50.37 26.06
N HIS A 286 9.26 -49.95 25.80
CA HIS A 286 8.75 -48.64 26.19
C HIS A 286 8.44 -48.58 27.68
N ILE A 287 9.03 -47.59 28.37
CA ILE A 287 8.82 -47.32 29.79
C ILE A 287 8.05 -46.00 29.92
N LYS A 288 6.90 -46.03 30.61
CA LYS A 288 6.13 -44.82 30.92
C LYS A 288 7.00 -43.85 31.72
N PRO A 289 7.29 -42.64 31.22
CA PRO A 289 8.01 -41.65 32.00
C PRO A 289 7.10 -41.16 33.14
N VAL A 290 7.62 -41.19 34.36
CA VAL A 290 6.91 -40.73 35.56
C VAL A 290 7.64 -39.51 36.12
N VAL A 291 6.91 -38.40 36.24
CA VAL A 291 7.38 -37.17 36.89
C VAL A 291 7.02 -37.27 38.36
N VAL A 292 8.01 -37.23 39.25
CA VAL A 292 7.78 -37.32 40.71
C VAL A 292 7.85 -35.92 41.31
N ILE A 293 6.82 -35.54 42.06
CA ILE A 293 6.85 -34.33 42.91
C ILE A 293 7.17 -34.84 44.33
N PRO A 294 8.27 -34.41 44.98
CA PRO A 294 8.52 -34.74 46.38
C PRO A 294 7.36 -34.26 47.25
N GLU A 295 6.84 -35.12 48.13
CA GLU A 295 5.86 -34.69 49.13
C GLU A 295 6.51 -33.64 50.03
N GLU A 296 5.91 -32.44 50.10
CA GLU A 296 6.32 -31.43 51.07
C GLU A 296 6.16 -32.03 52.47
N ALA A 297 7.24 -32.02 53.26
CA ALA A 297 7.14 -32.28 54.69
C ALA A 297 6.07 -31.35 55.26
N PRO A 298 5.15 -31.84 56.12
CA PRO A 298 4.12 -30.99 56.68
C PRO A 298 4.81 -29.81 57.39
N GLU A 299 4.76 -28.63 56.79
CA GLU A 299 5.01 -27.39 57.54
C GLU A 299 3.99 -27.40 58.67
N ASP A 300 4.45 -27.20 59.92
CA ASP A 300 3.61 -27.10 61.11
C ASP A 300 2.50 -26.07 60.86
N GLU A 301 1.36 -26.53 60.33
CA GLU A 301 0.12 -25.79 60.34
C GLU A 301 -0.26 -25.68 61.83
N GLU A 302 -0.25 -24.47 62.39
CA GLU A 302 -0.94 -24.24 63.65
C GLU A 302 -2.34 -24.85 63.53
N PRO A 303 -2.74 -25.73 64.45
CA PRO A 303 -3.98 -26.48 64.28
C PRO A 303 -5.15 -25.50 64.32
N GLU A 304 -5.72 -25.22 63.14
CA GLU A 304 -7.08 -24.69 63.04
C GLU A 304 -8.00 -25.72 63.69
N ASN A 305 -8.59 -25.36 64.83
CA ASN A 305 -9.47 -26.16 65.69
C ASN A 305 -10.37 -27.13 64.90
N LEU A 306 -9.89 -28.36 64.70
CA LEU A 306 -10.70 -29.51 64.38
C LEU A 306 -11.44 -29.88 65.66
N ILE A 307 -12.75 -29.66 65.66
CA ILE A 307 -13.64 -30.08 66.74
C ILE A 307 -13.60 -31.62 66.79
N GLU A 308 -12.79 -32.15 67.70
CA GLU A 308 -12.85 -33.55 68.13
C GLU A 308 -14.23 -33.82 68.75
N ILE A 309 -14.99 -34.69 68.10
CA ILE A 309 -16.19 -35.27 68.70
C ILE A 309 -15.70 -36.27 69.75
N SER A 310 -15.70 -35.85 71.02
CA SER A 310 -15.50 -36.74 72.16
C SER A 310 -16.58 -37.83 72.17
N THR A 311 -16.21 -39.05 71.77
CA THR A 311 -16.88 -40.27 72.25
C THR A 311 -16.36 -40.57 73.65
N GLY A 312 -17.25 -40.49 74.65
CA GLY A 312 -16.93 -40.79 76.04
C GLY A 312 -16.41 -42.23 76.26
N PRO A 313 -15.77 -42.50 77.40
CA PRO A 313 -15.13 -43.77 77.67
C PRO A 313 -16.19 -44.87 77.91
N PRO A 314 -16.01 -46.09 77.35
CA PRO A 314 -16.80 -47.23 77.80
C PRO A 314 -16.32 -47.65 79.21
N ALA A 315 -17.30 -47.78 80.11
CA ALA A 315 -17.13 -48.23 81.47
C ALA A 315 -16.50 -49.63 81.52
N GLY A 316 -15.55 -49.82 82.44
CA GLY A 316 -14.89 -51.09 82.69
C GLY A 316 -15.85 -52.17 83.19
N GLU A 317 -15.72 -53.36 82.62
CA GLU A 317 -16.33 -54.59 83.12
C GLU A 317 -15.74 -54.98 84.48
N PRO A 318 -16.55 -55.37 85.48
CA PRO A 318 -16.02 -55.96 86.70
C PRO A 318 -15.66 -57.43 86.49
N VAL A 319 -14.45 -57.77 86.93
CA VAL A 319 -13.90 -59.11 87.03
C VAL A 319 -14.72 -59.96 88.00
N VAL A 320 -15.09 -61.15 87.53
CA VAL A 320 -15.74 -62.21 88.30
C VAL A 320 -14.75 -62.74 89.35
N VAL A 321 -15.04 -62.52 90.63
CA VAL A 321 -14.40 -63.25 91.74
C VAL A 321 -15.42 -64.23 92.31
N ALA A 322 -15.17 -65.50 92.03
CA ALA A 322 -15.78 -66.63 92.72
C ALA A 322 -15.15 -66.73 94.12
N ASP A 323 -15.92 -66.45 95.17
CA ASP A 323 -15.87 -67.20 96.43
C ASP A 323 -16.93 -66.65 97.41
N LEU A 324 -18.08 -67.33 97.53
CA LEU A 324 -18.84 -67.40 98.78
C LEU A 324 -19.95 -68.44 98.68
N PHE A 325 -19.55 -69.71 98.58
CA PHE A 325 -20.46 -70.85 98.66
C PHE A 325 -20.08 -71.71 99.86
N ASP A 326 -20.20 -71.16 101.08
CA ASP A 326 -20.50 -71.99 102.25
C ASP A 326 -20.92 -71.14 103.45
N GLN A 327 -21.73 -71.72 104.32
CA GLN A 327 -22.38 -71.13 105.51
C GLN A 327 -23.64 -70.33 105.18
N THR A 328 -24.84 -70.87 105.34
CA THR A 328 -25.39 -71.08 106.69
C THR A 328 -26.65 -71.94 106.57
N PHE A 329 -26.52 -73.25 106.80
CA PHE A 329 -27.65 -74.09 107.18
C PHE A 329 -27.94 -73.88 108.67
N GLY A 330 -29.16 -73.47 109.00
CA GLY A 330 -29.72 -73.46 110.36
C GLY A 330 -31.20 -73.86 110.34
N PRO A 331 -31.74 -74.49 111.42
CA PRO A 331 -32.81 -75.49 111.35
C PRO A 331 -34.25 -74.94 111.37
N PRO A 332 -35.27 -75.81 111.18
CA PRO A 332 -36.60 -75.42 110.72
C PRO A 332 -37.54 -75.05 111.87
N ASN A 333 -38.27 -73.93 111.73
CA ASN A 333 -39.47 -73.66 112.53
C ASN A 333 -40.66 -73.35 111.61
N GLY A 334 -41.72 -74.14 111.79
CA GLY A 334 -42.94 -74.13 111.00
C GLY A 334 -43.83 -72.95 111.34
N SER A 335 -43.96 -72.03 110.38
CA SER A 335 -45.06 -71.06 110.15
C SER A 335 -44.69 -70.09 109.01
N VAL A 336 -43.41 -70.00 108.62
CA VAL A 336 -42.88 -69.09 107.59
C VAL A 336 -43.13 -69.55 106.14
N LYS A 337 -43.79 -70.71 105.93
CA LYS A 337 -44.03 -71.25 104.58
C LYS A 337 -45.18 -70.49 103.90
N ASP A 338 -46.28 -70.29 104.63
CA ASP A 338 -47.46 -69.58 104.10
C ASP A 338 -47.18 -68.10 103.82
N ASP A 339 -46.42 -67.39 104.67
CA ASP A 339 -46.03 -66.00 104.41
C ASP A 339 -45.08 -65.86 103.22
N ARG A 340 -44.15 -66.80 103.05
CA ARG A 340 -43.27 -66.84 101.86
C ARG A 340 -44.05 -67.14 100.60
N ASP A 341 -45.01 -68.05 100.66
CA ASP A 341 -45.84 -68.43 99.52
C ASP A 341 -46.78 -67.28 99.11
N LEU A 342 -47.36 -66.55 100.06
CA LEU A 342 -48.11 -65.31 99.81
C LEU A 342 -47.26 -64.21 99.19
N GLN A 343 -46.01 -64.04 99.66
CA GLN A 343 -45.08 -63.07 99.10
C GLN A 343 -44.63 -63.45 97.68
N ILE A 344 -44.43 -64.74 97.41
CA ILE A 344 -44.15 -65.27 96.07
C ILE A 344 -45.33 -65.00 95.13
N GLU A 345 -46.58 -65.20 95.58
CA GLU A 345 -47.74 -64.86 94.76
C GLU A 345 -47.87 -63.35 94.49
N SER A 346 -47.60 -62.51 95.49
CA SER A 346 -47.60 -61.05 95.31
C SER A 346 -46.57 -60.61 94.27
N LEU A 347 -45.33 -61.08 94.39
CA LEU A 347 -44.25 -60.78 93.45
C LEU A 347 -44.55 -61.32 92.04
N LYS A 348 -45.18 -62.51 91.93
CA LYS A 348 -45.63 -63.03 90.63
C LYS A 348 -46.66 -62.12 89.96
N ARG A 349 -47.65 -61.61 90.72
CA ARG A 349 -48.63 -60.64 90.19
C ARG A 349 -47.97 -59.33 89.77
N GLU A 350 -47.01 -58.84 90.55
CA GLU A 350 -46.26 -57.62 90.22
C GLU A 350 -45.41 -57.79 88.96
N VAL A 351 -44.71 -58.92 88.81
CA VAL A 351 -43.96 -59.27 87.59
C VAL A 351 -44.89 -59.36 86.38
N GLU A 352 -46.08 -59.94 86.53
CA GLU A 352 -47.06 -60.02 85.44
C GLU A 352 -47.56 -58.63 85.03
N MET A 353 -47.85 -57.74 85.99
CA MET A 353 -48.20 -56.34 85.71
C MET A 353 -47.08 -55.58 85.02
N LEU A 354 -45.85 -55.67 85.53
CA LEU A 354 -44.68 -55.00 84.93
C LEU A 354 -44.40 -55.50 83.51
N ARG A 355 -44.62 -56.80 83.23
CA ARG A 355 -44.54 -57.35 81.86
C ARG A 355 -45.62 -56.76 80.95
N SER A 356 -46.84 -56.63 81.45
CA SER A 356 -47.94 -56.00 80.69
C SER A 356 -47.67 -54.52 80.41
N GLU A 357 -47.13 -53.78 81.36
CA GLU A 357 -46.75 -52.37 81.18
C GLU A 357 -45.60 -52.22 80.18
N LEU A 358 -44.60 -53.10 80.24
CA LEU A 358 -43.48 -53.12 79.30
C LEU A 358 -43.94 -53.40 77.86
N GLU A 359 -44.85 -54.34 77.65
CA GLU A 359 -45.42 -54.60 76.31
C GLU A 359 -46.27 -53.41 75.81
N LYS A 360 -47.00 -52.72 76.69
CA LYS A 360 -47.72 -51.50 76.31
C LYS A 360 -46.77 -50.39 75.85
N ILE A 361 -45.70 -50.12 76.62
CA ILE A 361 -44.67 -49.12 76.27
C ILE A 361 -44.00 -49.48 74.94
N LYS A 362 -43.70 -50.75 74.72
CA LYS A 362 -43.10 -51.23 73.47
C LYS A 362 -44.02 -51.03 72.27
N LEU A 363 -45.32 -51.28 72.42
CA LEU A 363 -46.30 -51.03 71.36
C LEU A 363 -46.42 -49.53 71.03
N GLU A 364 -46.43 -48.67 72.05
CA GLU A 364 -46.45 -47.21 71.89
C GLU A 364 -45.19 -46.70 71.19
N ALA A 365 -44.01 -47.21 71.57
CA ALA A 365 -42.74 -46.90 70.91
C ALA A 365 -42.74 -47.36 69.44
N GLN A 366 -43.23 -48.57 69.14
CA GLN A 366 -43.35 -49.07 67.77
C GLN A 366 -44.28 -48.22 66.91
N ARG A 367 -45.39 -47.73 67.48
CA ARG A 367 -46.30 -46.81 66.80
C ARG A 367 -45.63 -45.48 66.48
N TYR A 368 -44.87 -44.92 67.43
CA TYR A 368 -44.13 -43.68 67.23
C TYR A 368 -43.03 -43.82 66.16
N ILE A 369 -42.27 -44.92 66.18
CA ILE A 369 -41.28 -45.23 65.15
C ILE A 369 -41.94 -45.33 63.77
N SER A 370 -43.12 -45.96 63.68
CA SER A 370 -43.84 -46.10 62.40
C SER A 370 -44.32 -44.74 61.88
N GLN A 371 -44.78 -43.85 62.76
CA GLN A 371 -45.18 -42.49 62.40
C GLN A 371 -43.99 -41.65 61.91
N LEU A 372 -42.86 -41.69 62.62
CA LEU A 372 -41.64 -41.00 62.22
C LEU A 372 -41.11 -41.51 60.87
N LYS A 373 -41.10 -42.83 60.65
CA LYS A 373 -40.74 -43.41 59.35
C LYS A 373 -41.64 -42.92 58.22
N GLY A 374 -42.94 -42.81 58.47
CA GLY A 374 -43.89 -42.23 57.51
C GLY A 374 -43.57 -40.77 57.16
N GLN A 375 -43.22 -39.95 58.15
CA GLN A 375 -42.83 -38.55 57.94
C GLN A 375 -41.51 -38.42 57.17
N VAL A 376 -40.51 -39.26 57.49
CA VAL A 376 -39.24 -39.30 56.75
C VAL A 376 -39.49 -39.64 55.28
N ASN A 377 -40.27 -40.69 55.00
CA ASN A 377 -40.58 -41.07 53.62
C ASN A 377 -41.33 -39.97 52.85
N ALA A 378 -42.25 -39.24 53.50
CA ALA A 378 -42.96 -38.13 52.89
C ALA A 378 -42.01 -36.97 52.52
N LEU A 379 -41.13 -36.58 53.46
CA LEU A 379 -40.13 -35.54 53.24
C LEU A 379 -39.10 -35.93 52.18
N GLU A 380 -38.69 -37.20 52.14
CA GLU A 380 -37.81 -37.73 51.09
C GLU A 380 -38.48 -37.66 49.70
N GLY A 381 -39.78 -37.94 49.63
CA GLY A 381 -40.56 -37.80 48.40
C GLY A 381 -40.67 -36.34 47.92
N GLU A 382 -40.95 -35.40 48.82
CA GLU A 382 -40.99 -33.96 48.50
C GLU A 382 -39.63 -33.44 48.04
N LEU A 383 -38.54 -33.88 48.69
CA LEU A 383 -37.19 -33.51 48.30
C LEU A 383 -36.84 -34.00 46.90
N GLU A 384 -37.25 -35.22 46.55
CA GLU A 384 -37.00 -35.80 45.22
C GLU A 384 -37.80 -35.09 44.13
N GLU A 385 -39.04 -34.68 44.42
CA GLU A 385 -39.85 -33.89 43.49
C GLU A 385 -39.24 -32.48 43.27
N GLN A 386 -38.78 -31.82 44.34
CA GLN A 386 -38.07 -30.54 44.23
C GLN A 386 -36.78 -30.65 43.43
N ARG A 387 -36.04 -31.77 43.55
CA ARG A 387 -34.85 -32.04 42.74
C ARG A 387 -35.21 -32.18 41.26
N LYS A 388 -36.25 -32.92 40.92
CA LYS A 388 -36.73 -33.07 39.52
C LYS A 388 -37.16 -31.73 38.94
N GLN A 389 -37.91 -30.93 39.70
CA GLN A 389 -38.37 -29.62 39.25
C GLN A 389 -37.20 -28.65 39.01
N LYS A 390 -36.21 -28.64 39.91
CA LYS A 390 -34.99 -27.85 39.74
C LYS A 390 -34.17 -28.31 38.53
N GLN A 391 -34.05 -29.63 38.32
CA GLN A 391 -33.32 -30.17 37.16
C GLN A 391 -34.00 -29.76 35.85
N LYS A 392 -35.34 -29.85 35.77
CA LYS A 392 -36.09 -29.39 34.61
C LYS A 392 -35.87 -27.90 34.33
N ALA A 393 -35.96 -27.06 35.35
CA ALA A 393 -35.72 -25.63 35.22
C ALA A 393 -34.29 -25.29 34.76
N LEU A 394 -33.28 -26.07 35.17
CA LEU A 394 -31.91 -25.92 34.69
C LEU A 394 -31.77 -26.22 33.20
N VAL A 395 -32.37 -27.32 32.72
CA VAL A 395 -32.37 -27.69 31.31
C VAL A 395 -33.07 -26.63 30.46
N ASP A 396 -34.26 -26.18 30.88
CA ASP A 396 -35.00 -25.13 30.18
C ASP A 396 -34.20 -23.82 30.13
N ASN A 397 -33.49 -23.48 31.22
CA ASN A 397 -32.65 -22.28 31.28
C ASN A 397 -31.41 -22.39 30.38
N GLU A 398 -30.80 -23.57 30.27
CA GLU A 398 -29.70 -23.82 29.34
C GLU A 398 -30.16 -23.71 27.89
N GLN A 399 -31.36 -24.23 27.58
CA GLN A 399 -31.93 -24.14 26.25
C GLN A 399 -32.23 -22.69 25.84
N LEU A 400 -32.83 -21.89 26.73
CA LEU A 400 -33.04 -20.46 26.51
C LEU A 400 -31.73 -19.67 26.34
N ARG A 401 -30.69 -20.02 27.11
CA ARG A 401 -29.36 -19.42 26.93
C ARG A 401 -28.74 -19.77 25.57
N HIS A 402 -28.95 -20.99 25.10
CA HIS A 402 -28.48 -21.41 23.78
C HIS A 402 -29.20 -20.65 22.65
N GLU A 403 -30.52 -20.53 22.71
CA GLU A 403 -31.31 -19.75 21.74
C GLU A 403 -30.92 -18.26 21.72
N LEU A 404 -30.71 -17.65 22.90
CA LEU A 404 -30.22 -16.27 22.99
C LEU A 404 -28.81 -16.10 22.39
N ALA A 405 -27.93 -17.08 22.58
CA ALA A 405 -26.60 -17.05 21.98
C ALA A 405 -26.66 -17.17 20.46
N GLN A 406 -27.54 -18.02 19.93
CA GLN A 406 -27.77 -18.16 18.48
C GLN A 406 -28.31 -16.86 17.87
N LEU A 407 -29.31 -16.24 18.51
CA LEU A 407 -29.88 -14.97 18.04
C LEU A 407 -28.84 -13.84 18.01
N ARG A 408 -28.00 -13.74 19.05
CA ARG A 408 -26.91 -12.75 19.09
C ARG A 408 -25.84 -13.02 18.03
N ALA A 409 -25.51 -14.28 17.78
CA ALA A 409 -24.57 -14.64 16.72
C ALA A 409 -25.12 -14.26 15.34
N ALA A 410 -26.39 -14.58 15.07
CA ALA A 410 -27.06 -14.19 13.83
C ALA A 410 -27.13 -12.65 13.66
N GLN A 411 -27.36 -11.91 14.74
CA GLN A 411 -27.34 -10.44 14.70
C GLN A 411 -25.95 -9.90 14.35
N LEU A 412 -24.90 -10.38 15.01
CA LEU A 412 -23.52 -9.96 14.73
C LEU A 412 -23.10 -10.31 13.29
N GLU A 413 -23.51 -11.47 12.79
CA GLU A 413 -23.26 -11.88 11.42
C GLU A 413 -24.04 -11.02 10.42
N GLY A 414 -25.27 -10.61 10.76
CA GLY A 414 -26.06 -9.63 10.02
C GLY A 414 -25.39 -8.27 9.95
N GLU A 415 -24.94 -7.72 11.07
CA GLU A 415 -24.22 -6.44 11.16
C GLU A 415 -22.91 -6.48 10.37
N ARG A 416 -22.16 -7.59 10.47
CA ARG A 416 -20.93 -7.80 9.69
C ARG A 416 -21.22 -7.86 8.19
N SER A 417 -22.25 -8.60 7.79
CA SER A 417 -22.65 -8.73 6.38
C SER A 417 -23.13 -7.40 5.81
N GLN A 418 -23.85 -6.61 6.61
CA GLN A 418 -24.26 -5.25 6.26
C GLN A 418 -23.03 -4.34 6.07
N GLY A 419 -22.08 -4.35 7.00
CA GLY A 419 -20.85 -3.56 6.88
C GLY A 419 -20.02 -3.92 5.63
N LEU A 420 -19.91 -5.22 5.30
CA LEU A 420 -19.26 -5.66 4.06
C LEU A 420 -19.99 -5.17 2.81
N ARG A 421 -21.33 -5.17 2.83
CA ARG A 421 -22.15 -4.67 1.72
C ARG A 421 -21.98 -3.16 1.54
N GLU A 422 -21.98 -2.38 2.62
CA GLU A 422 -21.74 -0.93 2.59
C GLU A 422 -20.32 -0.60 2.08
N GLU A 423 -19.30 -1.38 2.48
CA GLU A 423 -17.94 -1.19 1.97
C GLU A 423 -17.83 -1.52 0.48
N ALA A 424 -18.48 -2.60 0.03
CA ALA A 424 -18.54 -2.97 -1.38
C ALA A 424 -19.25 -1.90 -2.22
N GLU A 425 -20.36 -1.36 -1.72
CA GLU A 425 -21.10 -0.27 -2.36
C GLU A 425 -20.27 1.01 -2.44
N ARG A 426 -19.54 1.37 -1.38
CA ARG A 426 -18.63 2.52 -1.36
C ARG A 426 -17.50 2.36 -2.38
N LYS A 427 -16.94 1.15 -2.52
CA LYS A 427 -15.92 0.82 -3.54
C LYS A 427 -16.49 0.87 -4.96
N ALA A 428 -17.70 0.35 -5.16
CA ALA A 428 -18.38 0.39 -6.45
C ALA A 428 -18.65 1.84 -6.89
N SER A 429 -19.23 2.66 -6.01
CA SER A 429 -19.48 4.09 -6.25
C SER A 429 -18.20 4.86 -6.56
N ALA A 430 -17.12 4.63 -5.80
CA ALA A 430 -15.83 5.27 -6.08
C ALA A 430 -15.25 4.85 -7.44
N THR A 431 -15.45 3.60 -7.86
CA THR A 431 -15.02 3.09 -9.16
C THR A 431 -15.86 3.69 -10.29
N GLU A 432 -17.16 3.82 -10.10
CA GLU A 432 -18.08 4.46 -11.05
C GLU A 432 -17.71 5.94 -11.28
N VAL A 433 -17.41 6.69 -10.22
CA VAL A 433 -16.92 8.09 -10.33
C VAL A 433 -15.62 8.16 -11.12
N ARG A 434 -14.67 7.23 -10.89
CA ARG A 434 -13.42 7.18 -11.66
C ARG A 434 -13.67 6.88 -13.14
N TYR A 435 -14.55 5.93 -13.42
CA TYR A 435 -14.91 5.56 -14.79
C TYR A 435 -15.60 6.72 -15.51
N SER A 436 -16.51 7.44 -14.83
CA SER A 436 -17.16 8.63 -15.38
C SER A 436 -16.14 9.72 -15.75
N LYS A 437 -15.19 10.03 -14.84
CA LYS A 437 -14.11 10.98 -15.13
C LYS A 437 -13.23 10.55 -16.30
N LEU A 438 -12.92 9.26 -16.39
CA LEU A 438 -12.13 8.73 -17.52
C LEU A 438 -12.89 8.86 -18.84
N LYS A 439 -14.20 8.58 -18.83
CA LYS A 439 -15.08 8.75 -19.98
C LYS A 439 -15.16 10.21 -20.42
N GLU A 440 -15.28 11.15 -19.48
CA GLU A 440 -15.23 12.60 -19.78
C GLU A 440 -13.90 12.97 -20.44
N LYS A 441 -12.76 12.54 -19.88
CA LYS A 441 -11.44 12.81 -20.46
C LYS A 441 -11.24 12.17 -21.84
N HIS A 442 -11.77 10.98 -22.05
CA HIS A 442 -11.77 10.34 -23.36
C HIS A 442 -12.59 11.15 -24.36
N ASN A 443 -13.79 11.60 -23.99
CA ASN A 443 -14.63 12.45 -24.84
C ASN A 443 -13.96 13.80 -25.16
N GLU A 444 -13.32 14.44 -24.16
CA GLU A 444 -12.52 15.66 -24.38
C GLU A 444 -11.40 15.40 -25.40
N LEU A 445 -10.67 14.30 -25.26
CA LEU A 445 -9.57 13.96 -26.17
C LEU A 445 -10.07 13.70 -27.60
N VAL A 446 -11.18 12.97 -27.74
CA VAL A 446 -11.83 12.73 -29.04
C VAL A 446 -12.28 14.06 -29.67
N HIS A 447 -12.82 14.97 -28.87
CA HIS A 447 -13.23 16.29 -29.34
C HIS A 447 -12.04 17.12 -29.83
N VAL A 448 -10.97 17.23 -29.02
CA VAL A 448 -9.73 17.92 -29.40
C VAL A 448 -9.11 17.31 -30.65
N HIS A 449 -9.11 15.98 -30.77
CA HIS A 449 -8.60 15.30 -31.96
C HIS A 449 -9.40 15.67 -33.22
N ALA A 450 -10.73 15.70 -33.13
CA ALA A 450 -11.60 16.12 -34.22
C ALA A 450 -11.38 17.59 -34.62
N GLU A 451 -11.20 18.49 -33.65
CA GLU A 451 -10.87 19.90 -33.91
C GLU A 451 -9.50 20.07 -34.58
N LEU A 452 -8.49 19.33 -34.12
CA LEU A 452 -7.15 19.34 -34.73
C LEU A 452 -7.18 18.85 -36.17
N LEU A 453 -7.97 17.80 -36.47
CA LEU A 453 -8.17 17.33 -37.85
C LEU A 453 -8.80 18.40 -38.73
N ARG A 454 -9.81 19.13 -38.24
CA ARG A 454 -10.41 20.26 -38.98
C ARG A 454 -9.41 21.39 -39.21
N LYS A 455 -8.69 21.82 -38.17
CA LYS A 455 -7.65 22.85 -38.30
C LYS A 455 -6.58 22.44 -39.29
N ASN A 456 -6.11 21.20 -39.25
CA ASN A 456 -5.11 20.70 -40.20
C ASN A 456 -5.64 20.73 -41.64
N ALA A 457 -6.91 20.32 -41.86
CA ALA A 457 -7.53 20.43 -43.17
C ALA A 457 -7.66 21.89 -43.66
N ASP A 458 -7.98 22.83 -42.78
CA ASP A 458 -8.05 24.26 -43.13
C ASP A 458 -6.67 24.86 -43.39
N THR A 459 -5.65 24.50 -42.59
CA THR A 459 -4.26 24.90 -42.83
C THR A 459 -3.74 24.33 -44.15
N ALA A 460 -4.07 23.08 -44.48
CA ALA A 460 -3.72 22.49 -45.76
C ALA A 460 -4.35 23.27 -46.93
N LYS A 461 -5.64 23.64 -46.84
CA LYS A 461 -6.30 24.49 -47.84
C LYS A 461 -5.63 25.86 -47.96
N GLN A 462 -5.35 26.52 -46.84
CA GLN A 462 -4.65 27.81 -46.83
C GLN A 462 -3.26 27.70 -47.47
N LEU A 463 -2.53 26.62 -47.19
CA LEU A 463 -1.22 26.35 -47.80
C LEU A 463 -1.34 26.21 -49.31
N THR A 464 -2.33 25.46 -49.82
CA THR A 464 -2.58 25.34 -51.26
C THR A 464 -2.90 26.68 -51.91
N VAL A 465 -3.77 27.49 -51.28
CA VAL A 465 -4.09 28.84 -51.78
C VAL A 465 -2.85 29.74 -51.78
N THR A 466 -2.03 29.68 -50.72
CA THR A 466 -0.80 30.47 -50.63
C THR A 466 0.20 30.04 -51.71
N GLN A 467 0.35 28.73 -51.97
CA GLN A 467 1.19 28.21 -53.05
C GLN A 467 0.72 28.70 -54.43
N GLN A 468 -0.58 28.63 -54.71
CA GLN A 468 -1.14 29.14 -55.96
C GLN A 468 -0.88 30.64 -56.14
N SER A 469 -1.10 31.44 -55.08
CA SER A 469 -0.78 32.87 -55.12
C SER A 469 0.71 33.13 -55.34
N GLN A 470 1.58 32.32 -54.72
CA GLN A 470 3.03 32.45 -54.90
C GLN A 470 3.47 32.09 -56.32
N GLU A 471 2.87 31.07 -56.94
CA GLU A 471 3.07 30.72 -58.35
C GLU A 471 2.57 31.83 -59.29
N GLU A 472 1.40 32.43 -59.02
CA GLU A 472 0.90 33.59 -59.77
C GLU A 472 1.85 34.79 -59.66
N VAL A 473 2.32 35.11 -58.46
CA VAL A 473 3.30 36.19 -58.23
C VAL A 473 4.60 35.90 -58.96
N ALA A 474 5.09 34.65 -58.93
CA ALA A 474 6.29 34.26 -59.68
C ALA A 474 6.08 34.44 -61.19
N ARG A 475 4.91 34.06 -61.72
CA ARG A 475 4.56 34.25 -63.14
C ARG A 475 4.48 35.72 -63.52
N VAL A 476 3.83 36.55 -62.70
CA VAL A 476 3.75 38.00 -62.92
C VAL A 476 5.13 38.63 -62.85
N LYS A 477 5.98 38.21 -61.91
CA LYS A 477 7.37 38.68 -61.80
C LYS A 477 8.17 38.32 -63.05
N GLU A 478 8.03 37.11 -63.58
CA GLU A 478 8.70 36.68 -64.81
C GLU A 478 8.21 37.49 -66.03
N GLN A 479 6.89 37.70 -66.14
CA GLN A 479 6.31 38.52 -67.19
C GLN A 479 6.76 39.99 -67.10
N LEU A 480 6.84 40.55 -65.90
CA LEU A 480 7.32 41.92 -65.68
C LEU A 480 8.82 42.04 -65.99
N ALA A 481 9.62 41.04 -65.60
CA ALA A 481 11.04 40.98 -65.95
C ALA A 481 11.24 40.94 -67.48
N PHE A 482 10.43 40.16 -68.19
CA PHE A 482 10.44 40.13 -69.65
C PHE A 482 10.09 41.50 -70.27
N GLN A 483 9.05 42.18 -69.77
CA GLN A 483 8.69 43.53 -70.23
C GLN A 483 9.79 44.55 -69.95
N VAL A 484 10.41 44.51 -68.77
CA VAL A 484 11.52 45.40 -68.40
C VAL A 484 12.70 45.18 -69.34
N GLU A 485 13.06 43.91 -69.62
CA GLU A 485 14.14 43.58 -70.55
C GLU A 485 13.81 44.03 -71.98
N GLN A 486 12.56 43.89 -72.43
CA GLN A 486 12.11 44.40 -73.72
C GLN A 486 12.23 45.94 -73.81
N VAL A 487 11.70 46.66 -72.82
CA VAL A 487 11.80 48.13 -72.75
C VAL A 487 13.25 48.57 -72.68
N LYS A 488 14.11 47.85 -71.96
CA LYS A 488 15.54 48.11 -71.88
C LYS A 488 16.21 47.96 -73.25
N ARG A 489 15.92 46.90 -74.01
CA ARG A 489 16.44 46.75 -75.39
C ARG A 489 15.92 47.83 -76.33
N GLU A 490 14.64 48.18 -76.25
CA GLU A 490 14.06 49.28 -77.05
C GLU A 490 14.72 50.62 -76.70
N SER A 491 15.02 50.86 -75.43
CA SER A 491 15.77 52.03 -74.95
C SER A 491 17.21 52.02 -75.46
N GLU A 492 17.92 50.90 -75.37
CA GLU A 492 19.30 50.75 -75.85
C GLU A 492 19.38 51.01 -77.36
N LEU A 493 18.48 50.42 -78.16
CA LEU A 493 18.40 50.65 -79.61
C LEU A 493 18.12 52.12 -79.95
N LYS A 494 17.18 52.77 -79.25
CA LYS A 494 16.91 54.21 -79.44
C LYS A 494 18.10 55.08 -79.08
N LEU A 495 18.85 54.70 -78.04
CA LEU A 495 20.02 55.44 -77.59
C LEU A 495 21.18 55.29 -78.59
N GLU A 496 21.35 54.10 -79.16
CA GLU A 496 22.29 53.83 -80.24
C GLU A 496 21.91 54.62 -81.51
N GLU A 497 20.63 54.62 -81.89
CA GLU A 497 20.12 55.41 -83.01
C GLU A 497 20.32 56.93 -82.79
N GLN A 498 20.06 57.44 -81.58
CA GLN A 498 20.35 58.84 -81.23
C GLN A 498 21.84 59.15 -81.24
N SER A 499 22.69 58.22 -80.81
CA SER A 499 24.15 58.35 -80.86
C SER A 499 24.64 58.43 -82.31
N ASP A 500 24.14 57.58 -83.19
CA ASP A 500 24.47 57.59 -84.63
C ASP A 500 24.04 58.91 -85.29
N GLN A 501 22.85 59.41 -84.95
CA GLN A 501 22.38 60.72 -85.41
C GLN A 501 23.28 61.86 -84.91
N LEU A 502 23.71 61.82 -83.64
CA LEU A 502 24.66 62.78 -83.07
C LEU A 502 26.02 62.73 -83.76
N GLU A 503 26.56 61.53 -84.01
CA GLU A 503 27.82 61.39 -84.73
C GLU A 503 27.72 61.92 -86.17
N LYS A 504 26.61 61.67 -86.86
CA LYS A 504 26.36 62.19 -88.20
C LYS A 504 26.33 63.73 -88.20
N LEU A 505 25.56 64.33 -87.28
CA LEU A 505 25.53 65.78 -87.11
C LEU A 505 26.90 66.36 -86.78
N LYS A 506 27.70 65.67 -85.97
CA LYS A 506 29.07 66.08 -85.65
C LYS A 506 29.97 66.07 -86.90
N ARG A 507 29.92 65.01 -87.72
CA ARG A 507 30.65 64.94 -89.00
C ARG A 507 30.22 66.05 -89.96
N ASP A 508 28.93 66.33 -90.06
CA ASP A 508 28.39 67.40 -90.91
C ASP A 508 28.86 68.79 -90.43
N LEU A 509 28.91 68.99 -89.11
CA LEU A 509 29.39 70.23 -88.50
C LEU A 509 30.90 70.43 -88.73
N GLU A 510 31.70 69.37 -88.64
CA GLU A 510 33.13 69.37 -88.99
C GLU A 510 33.36 69.61 -90.50
N ALA A 511 32.50 69.08 -91.37
CA ALA A 511 32.54 69.37 -92.81
C ALA A 511 32.21 70.85 -93.09
N LYS A 512 31.16 71.38 -92.46
CA LYS A 512 30.78 72.79 -92.59
C LYS A 512 31.83 73.74 -92.02
N ALA A 513 32.48 73.39 -90.91
CA ALA A 513 33.60 74.15 -90.36
C ALA A 513 34.79 74.22 -91.34
N ARG A 514 35.10 73.11 -92.04
CA ARG A 514 36.15 73.07 -93.08
C ARG A 514 35.78 73.92 -94.30
N GLU A 515 34.53 73.85 -94.77
CA GLU A 515 34.04 74.72 -95.85
C GLU A 515 34.14 76.20 -95.47
N LEU A 516 33.78 76.54 -94.23
CA LEU A 516 33.80 77.92 -93.73
C LEU A 516 35.23 78.46 -93.61
N ALA A 517 36.19 77.64 -93.15
CA ALA A 517 37.61 77.97 -93.14
C ALA A 517 38.14 78.23 -94.56
N HIS A 518 37.74 77.41 -95.54
CA HIS A 518 38.14 77.59 -96.94
C HIS A 518 37.57 78.87 -97.55
N VAL A 519 36.33 79.24 -97.22
CA VAL A 519 35.72 80.51 -97.63
C VAL A 519 36.42 81.70 -96.98
N GLN A 520 36.83 81.60 -95.71
CA GLN A 520 37.61 82.65 -95.05
C GLN A 520 38.99 82.85 -95.68
N GLU A 521 39.69 81.76 -96.04
CA GLU A 521 40.95 81.85 -96.79
C GLU A 521 40.75 82.52 -98.17
N ALA A 522 39.72 82.12 -98.92
CA ALA A 522 39.41 82.72 -100.22
C ALA A 522 39.07 84.21 -100.14
N LEU A 523 38.36 84.63 -99.07
CA LEU A 523 38.03 86.02 -98.80
C LEU A 523 39.29 86.86 -98.51
N SER A 524 40.20 86.34 -97.68
CA SER A 524 41.46 87.05 -97.37
C SER A 524 42.34 87.26 -98.62
N HIS A 525 42.35 86.29 -99.54
CA HIS A 525 43.07 86.40 -100.80
C HIS A 525 42.42 87.42 -101.76
N THR A 526 41.09 87.55 -101.74
CA THR A 526 40.39 88.56 -102.54
C THR A 526 40.60 89.97 -102.00
N GLU A 527 40.60 90.16 -100.67
CA GLU A 527 40.91 91.45 -100.04
C GLU A 527 42.32 91.95 -100.35
N GLN A 528 43.32 91.06 -100.33
CA GLN A 528 44.69 91.39 -100.75
C GLN A 528 44.77 91.82 -102.23
N SER A 529 44.05 91.12 -103.11
CA SER A 529 44.00 91.47 -104.54
C SER A 529 43.27 92.80 -104.83
N GLN A 530 42.24 93.14 -104.04
CA GLN A 530 41.55 94.43 -104.15
C GLN A 530 42.44 95.60 -103.73
N SER A 531 43.26 95.42 -102.69
CA SER A 531 44.22 96.44 -102.25
C SER A 531 45.28 96.74 -103.33
N GLU A 532 45.84 95.72 -103.99
CA GLU A 532 46.78 95.90 -105.09
C GLU A 532 46.16 96.60 -106.29
N LEU A 533 44.92 96.23 -106.67
CA LEU A 533 44.21 96.83 -107.81
C LEU A 533 43.85 98.31 -107.57
N SER A 534 43.49 98.68 -106.34
CA SER A 534 43.21 100.08 -105.99
C SER A 534 44.44 100.97 -106.16
N SER A 535 45.62 100.50 -105.78
CA SER A 535 46.88 101.26 -105.95
C SER A 535 47.24 101.50 -107.43
N ARG A 536 46.93 100.54 -108.31
CA ARG A 536 47.18 100.66 -109.75
C ARG A 536 46.20 101.61 -110.43
N LEU A 537 44.98 101.73 -109.92
CA LEU A 537 43.95 102.61 -110.46
C LEU A 537 44.28 104.10 -110.22
N ASP A 538 44.83 104.44 -109.05
CA ASP A 538 45.22 105.82 -108.71
C ASP A 538 46.35 106.35 -109.61
N ILE A 539 47.32 105.50 -109.98
CA ILE A 539 48.43 105.85 -110.87
C ILE A 539 47.92 106.14 -112.29
N LEU A 540 47.02 105.31 -112.81
CA LEU A 540 46.45 105.46 -114.15
C LEU A 540 45.52 106.68 -114.25
N SER A 541 44.86 107.06 -113.15
CA SER A 541 44.05 108.29 -113.11
C SER A 541 44.90 109.54 -113.29
N ALA A 542 46.09 109.60 -112.67
CA ALA A 542 46.99 110.74 -112.77
C ALA A 542 47.58 110.92 -114.18
N GLU A 543 47.89 109.83 -114.89
CA GLU A 543 48.38 109.88 -116.28
C GLU A 543 47.30 110.34 -117.27
N LYS A 544 46.03 109.95 -117.05
CA LYS A 544 44.89 110.36 -117.90
C LYS A 544 44.65 111.87 -117.86
N ASP A 545 44.78 112.49 -116.68
CA ASP A 545 44.53 113.93 -116.53
C ASP A 545 45.63 114.78 -117.18
N ALA A 546 46.89 114.32 -117.14
CA ALA A 546 48.02 114.99 -117.81
C ALA A 546 47.90 114.94 -119.35
N LEU A 547 47.51 113.79 -119.90
CA LEU A 547 47.32 113.62 -121.36
C LEU A 547 46.12 114.42 -121.88
N SER A 548 45.03 114.52 -121.11
CA SER A 548 43.84 115.29 -121.50
C SER A 548 44.11 116.80 -121.59
N GLY A 549 45.03 117.32 -120.77
CA GLY A 549 45.47 118.72 -120.85
C GLY A 549 46.28 119.03 -122.11
N ALA A 550 47.15 118.11 -122.54
CA ALA A 550 47.99 118.29 -123.72
C ALA A 550 47.19 118.29 -125.04
N VAL A 551 46.11 117.50 -125.11
CA VAL A 551 45.24 117.42 -126.30
C VAL A 551 44.47 118.72 -126.54
N ARG A 552 43.93 119.34 -125.48
CA ARG A 552 43.17 120.61 -125.61
C ARG A 552 44.02 121.77 -126.11
N GLN A 553 45.30 121.81 -125.75
CA GLN A 553 46.23 122.84 -126.22
C GLN A 553 46.51 122.70 -127.73
N ARG A 554 46.66 121.46 -128.22
CA ARG A 554 46.89 121.16 -129.64
C ARG A 554 45.67 121.47 -130.54
N GLU A 555 44.46 121.32 -130.03
CA GLU A 555 43.23 121.67 -130.77
C GLU A 555 43.07 123.19 -130.94
N ALA A 556 43.47 123.99 -129.94
CA ALA A 556 43.43 125.45 -130.04
C ALA A 556 44.40 126.00 -131.10
N ASP A 557 45.61 125.44 -131.19
CA ASP A 557 46.63 125.85 -132.17
C ASP A 557 46.23 125.51 -133.62
N LEU A 558 45.49 124.40 -133.82
CA LEU A 558 45.02 123.97 -135.14
C LEU A 558 43.94 124.92 -135.70
N LEU A 559 43.04 125.40 -134.84
CA LEU A 559 41.97 126.32 -135.23
C LEU A 559 42.51 127.70 -135.63
N ALA A 560 43.57 128.18 -134.96
CA ALA A 560 44.25 129.43 -135.32
C ALA A 560 44.95 129.33 -136.69
N ALA A 561 45.59 128.20 -137.00
CA ALA A 561 46.25 127.99 -138.30
C ALA A 561 45.25 127.92 -139.47
N GLN A 562 44.07 127.33 -139.26
CA GLN A 562 43.02 127.21 -140.28
C GLN A 562 42.38 128.56 -140.65
N SER A 563 42.30 129.52 -139.72
CA SER A 563 41.76 130.84 -140.01
C SER A 563 42.72 131.67 -140.88
N LEU A 564 44.03 131.54 -140.64
CA LEU A 564 45.07 132.25 -141.40
C LEU A 564 45.12 131.78 -142.86
N VAL A 565 44.90 130.49 -143.12
CA VAL A 565 44.83 129.93 -144.49
C VAL A 565 43.64 130.50 -145.28
N ARG A 566 42.47 130.62 -144.65
CA ARG A 566 41.27 131.16 -145.31
C ARG A 566 41.41 132.63 -145.74
N GLU A 567 42.12 133.44 -144.96
CA GLU A 567 42.41 134.83 -145.35
C GLU A 567 43.38 134.90 -146.55
N THR A 568 44.36 133.99 -146.62
CA THR A 568 45.32 133.96 -147.74
C THR A 568 44.69 133.47 -149.06
N GLU A 569 43.74 132.52 -149.02
CA GLU A 569 43.02 132.06 -150.21
C GLU A 569 42.08 133.13 -150.79
N ALA A 570 41.46 133.95 -149.92
CA ALA A 570 40.61 135.05 -150.35
C ALA A 570 41.39 136.17 -151.07
N ALA A 571 42.60 136.48 -150.61
CA ALA A 571 43.49 137.46 -151.25
C ALA A 571 43.99 136.98 -152.63
N LEU A 572 44.28 135.68 -152.78
CA LEU A 572 44.75 135.10 -154.05
C LEU A 572 43.66 135.09 -155.13
N SER A 573 42.40 134.87 -154.74
CA SER A 573 41.25 134.88 -155.65
C SER A 573 40.96 136.28 -156.21
N GLN A 574 41.22 137.32 -155.42
CA GLN A 574 41.11 138.73 -155.84
C GLN A 574 42.18 139.12 -156.88
N GLU A 575 43.40 138.57 -156.76
CA GLU A 575 44.51 138.81 -157.68
C GLU A 575 44.31 138.10 -159.03
N GLN A 576 43.74 136.88 -159.03
CA GLN A 576 43.42 136.12 -160.25
C GLN A 576 42.34 136.79 -161.12
N GLN A 577 41.33 137.43 -160.51
CA GLN A 577 40.32 138.18 -161.26
C GLN A 577 40.86 139.48 -161.86
N ARG A 578 41.90 140.07 -161.25
CA ARG A 578 42.61 141.24 -161.78
C ARG A 578 43.48 140.86 -162.98
N SER A 579 44.21 139.75 -162.89
CA SER A 579 45.04 139.21 -163.98
C SER A 579 44.22 138.78 -165.22
N SER A 580 43.02 138.23 -165.02
CA SER A 580 42.11 137.90 -166.13
C SER A 580 41.57 139.12 -166.87
N ARG A 581 41.47 140.29 -166.22
CA ARG A 581 41.11 141.56 -166.88
C ARG A 581 42.26 142.09 -167.75
N GLU A 582 43.50 141.81 -167.38
CA GLU A 582 44.69 142.30 -168.12
C GLU A 582 45.06 141.42 -169.32
N GLN A 583 44.82 140.10 -169.27
CA GLN A 583 45.09 139.20 -170.41
C GLN A 583 44.13 139.39 -171.60
N GLY A 584 42.87 139.79 -171.35
CA GLY A 584 41.90 140.04 -172.42
C GLY A 584 42.20 141.29 -173.25
N GLU A 585 42.72 142.34 -172.61
CA GLU A 585 43.09 143.60 -173.30
C GLU A 585 44.33 143.44 -174.20
N LEU A 586 45.17 142.43 -173.97
CA LEU A 586 46.38 142.17 -174.76
C LEU A 586 46.16 141.30 -176.01
N GLN A 587 45.06 140.54 -176.08
CA GLN A 587 44.66 139.80 -177.30
C GLN A 587 43.79 140.63 -178.27
N GLY A 588 43.73 141.95 -178.06
CA GLY A 588 43.18 142.90 -179.02
C GLY A 588 44.20 143.53 -179.99
N ARG A 589 45.52 143.26 -179.89
CA ARG A 589 46.54 144.13 -180.54
C ARG A 589 47.60 143.45 -181.42
N LEU A 590 47.44 142.18 -181.80
CA LEU A 590 48.28 141.50 -182.80
C LEU A 590 47.41 140.74 -183.80
N ALA A 591 47.36 140.99 -185.10
CA ALA A 591 47.87 142.06 -185.94
C ALA A 591 47.23 141.77 -187.31
N GLU A 592 46.56 142.76 -187.88
CA GLU A 592 46.20 142.79 -189.30
C GLU A 592 47.48 142.79 -190.16
N LYS A 593 47.72 141.74 -190.97
CA LYS A 593 48.13 141.76 -192.40
C LYS A 593 48.93 140.52 -192.86
N VAL A 594 48.60 140.09 -194.09
CA VAL A 594 49.33 139.30 -195.12
C VAL A 594 49.03 137.79 -195.28
N TRP A 595 47.97 137.50 -196.07
CA TRP A 595 47.80 136.72 -197.34
C TRP A 595 48.80 135.56 -197.82
N PRO A 596 48.55 134.82 -198.95
CA PRO A 596 48.04 133.43 -199.27
C PRO A 596 49.14 132.41 -199.74
N PRO A 597 48.91 131.38 -200.62
CA PRO A 597 47.87 130.34 -200.84
C PRO A 597 48.44 128.89 -200.91
N GLN A 598 47.54 127.90 -201.09
CA GLN A 598 47.75 126.63 -201.84
C GLN A 598 48.75 125.61 -201.24
N ALA A 599 48.60 124.29 -201.35
CA ALA A 599 47.71 123.43 -202.11
C ALA A 599 47.81 122.00 -201.54
N GLN A 600 46.68 121.27 -201.61
CA GLN A 600 46.52 119.89 -202.12
C GLN A 600 47.30 118.75 -201.44
N GLN A 601 46.83 117.51 -201.34
CA GLN A 601 45.63 116.71 -201.66
C GLN A 601 46.04 115.31 -201.11
N HIS A 602 45.22 114.39 -200.63
CA HIS A 602 43.94 113.85 -201.06
C HIS A 602 43.24 113.38 -199.76
N HIS A 603 41.93 113.34 -199.61
CA HIS A 603 40.82 113.40 -200.54
C HIS A 603 39.60 113.98 -199.81
#